data_AF-A0A7W0TJZ4-F1
#
_entry.id   AF-A0A7W0TJZ4-F1
#
_cell.length_a   1.000
_cell.length_b   1.000
_cell.length_c   1.000
_cell.angle_alpha   90.00
_cell.angle_beta   90.00
_cell.angle_gamma   90.00
#
_symmetry.space_group_name_H-M   'P 1'
#
loop_
_entity.id
_entity.type
_entity.pdbx_description
1 polymer ?
#
loop_
_entity_poly.entity_id
_entity_poly.type
_entity_poly.pdbx_seq_one_letter_code
_entity_poly.pdbx_strand_id
1 'polypeptide(L)'
;AERLTADALFDLLLGQDREPRIPVLHIVDARLARNETDGWRYVDLPEDRQAWRDTLAALDRDASPARFHTLDTDQQSLLVQAVQDATEWHGWQAAHVWSLWSRYACAAFYSHPWAWNEIGFGGPAYPRGYKNIGAGRREGWEVAERDPRDPVTH
;
A
#
# COMPACT_ATOMS: atom_id res chain seq x y z
N ALA A 1 14.22 -4.47 -13.40
CA ALA A 1 14.61 -4.40 -11.98
C ALA A 1 13.62 -3.54 -11.22
N GLU A 2 13.59 -2.21 -11.41
CA GLU A 2 12.70 -1.27 -10.69
C GLU A 2 11.24 -1.74 -10.57
N ARG A 3 10.58 -2.06 -11.69
CA ARG A 3 9.19 -2.56 -11.70
C ARG A 3 8.99 -3.83 -10.86
N LEU A 4 9.91 -4.80 -10.95
CA LEU A 4 9.83 -6.05 -10.19
C LEU A 4 10.05 -5.82 -8.69
N THR A 5 10.95 -4.89 -8.34
CA THR A 5 11.15 -4.45 -6.96
C THR A 5 9.89 -3.79 -6.41
N ALA A 6 9.23 -2.94 -7.20
CA ALA A 6 7.99 -2.30 -6.80
C ALA A 6 6.83 -3.30 -6.61
N ASP A 7 6.68 -4.26 -7.53
CA ASP A 7 5.69 -5.34 -7.40
C ASP A 7 5.93 -6.14 -6.11
N ALA A 8 7.16 -6.60 -5.88
CA ALA A 8 7.50 -7.35 -4.66
C ALA A 8 7.29 -6.54 -3.37
N LEU A 9 7.64 -5.25 -3.38
CA LEU A 9 7.41 -4.36 -2.25
C LEU A 9 5.91 -4.19 -1.96
N PHE A 10 5.09 -3.97 -2.99
CA PHE A 10 3.64 -3.82 -2.81
C PHE A 10 2.98 -5.11 -2.35
N ASP A 11 3.37 -6.26 -2.93
CA ASP A 11 2.84 -7.54 -2.49
C ASP A 11 3.18 -7.82 -1.03
N LEU A 12 4.40 -7.46 -0.59
CA LEU A 12 4.80 -7.56 0.80
C LEU A 12 3.98 -6.61 1.71
N LEU A 13 3.93 -5.32 1.37
CA LEU A 13 3.26 -4.31 2.20
C LEU A 13 1.75 -4.53 2.34
N LEU A 14 1.13 -5.12 1.33
CA LEU A 14 -0.32 -5.32 1.26
C LEU A 14 -0.73 -6.78 1.54
N GLY A 15 0.22 -7.66 1.87
CA GLY A 15 -0.05 -9.06 2.14
C GLY A 15 -0.65 -9.81 0.95
N GLN A 16 -0.27 -9.47 -0.29
CA GLN A 16 -0.75 -10.14 -1.50
C GLN A 16 0.11 -11.36 -1.85
N ASP A 17 0.18 -12.33 -0.94
CA ASP A 17 1.00 -13.55 -1.07
C ASP A 17 0.36 -14.63 -1.97
N ARG A 18 -0.93 -14.48 -2.33
CA ARG A 18 -1.73 -15.49 -3.05
C ARG A 18 -2.59 -14.85 -4.13
N GLU A 19 -2.94 -15.63 -5.16
CA GLU A 19 -3.91 -15.20 -6.17
C GLU A 19 -5.37 -15.35 -5.70
N PRO A 20 -6.30 -14.50 -6.20
CA PRO A 20 -6.06 -13.36 -7.10
C PRO A 20 -5.28 -12.23 -6.42
N ARG A 21 -4.70 -11.29 -7.17
CA ARG A 21 -4.09 -10.06 -6.62
C ARG A 21 -4.67 -8.81 -7.29
N ILE A 22 -4.74 -7.72 -6.53
CA ILE A 22 -4.98 -6.38 -7.05
C ILE A 22 -3.68 -5.90 -7.70
N PRO A 23 -3.70 -5.46 -8.98
CA PRO A 23 -2.50 -5.00 -9.69
C PRO A 23 -2.09 -3.59 -9.25
N VAL A 24 -1.67 -3.45 -7.99
CA VAL A 24 -1.40 -2.17 -7.32
C VAL A 24 -0.36 -1.34 -8.07
N LEU A 25 0.72 -1.96 -8.55
CA LEU A 25 1.73 -1.25 -9.32
C LEU A 25 1.18 -0.61 -10.58
N HIS A 26 0.28 -1.30 -11.30
CA HIS A 26 -0.33 -0.72 -12.49
C HIS A 26 -1.17 0.52 -12.18
N ILE A 27 -1.86 0.53 -11.04
CA ILE A 27 -2.67 1.67 -10.58
C ILE A 27 -1.74 2.85 -10.21
N VAL A 28 -0.68 2.58 -9.44
CA VAL A 28 0.31 3.60 -9.05
C VAL A 28 1.03 4.17 -10.27
N ASP A 29 1.49 3.33 -11.19
CA ASP A 29 2.16 3.75 -12.44
C ASP A 29 1.24 4.65 -13.28
N ALA A 30 -0.04 4.28 -13.42
CA ALA A 30 -1.02 5.07 -14.15
C ALA A 30 -1.26 6.45 -13.50
N ARG A 31 -1.38 6.50 -12.18
CA ARG A 31 -1.52 7.76 -11.41
C ARG A 31 -0.29 8.65 -11.59
N LEU A 32 0.89 8.09 -11.37
CA LEU A 32 2.14 8.82 -11.53
C LEU A 32 2.30 9.31 -12.97
N ALA A 33 2.01 8.50 -14.00
CA ALA A 33 2.05 8.91 -15.41
C ALA A 33 1.14 10.11 -15.73
N ARG A 34 0.01 10.24 -15.03
CA ARG A 34 -0.95 11.35 -15.16
C ARG A 34 -0.63 12.55 -14.27
N ASN A 35 0.47 12.50 -13.50
CA ASN A 35 0.83 13.45 -12.45
C ASN A 35 -0.26 13.61 -11.38
N GLU A 36 -1.02 12.53 -11.13
CA GLU A 36 -2.02 12.47 -10.07
C GLU A 36 -1.34 12.05 -8.75
N THR A 37 -0.53 12.97 -8.21
CA THR A 37 0.09 12.85 -6.88
C THR A 37 -0.90 13.28 -5.80
N ASP A 38 -0.51 13.17 -4.54
CA ASP A 38 -1.39 13.56 -3.42
C ASP A 38 -1.41 15.07 -3.14
N GLY A 39 -0.76 15.88 -3.99
CA GLY A 39 -0.75 17.34 -3.89
C GLY A 39 0.18 17.91 -2.81
N TRP A 40 0.93 17.06 -2.11
CA TRP A 40 1.95 17.44 -1.14
C TRP A 40 3.11 16.44 -1.18
N ARG A 41 4.29 16.88 -0.75
CA ARG A 41 5.47 16.03 -0.54
C ARG A 41 6.28 16.53 0.65
N TYR A 42 7.13 15.67 1.19
CA TYR A 42 8.14 16.10 2.16
C TYR A 42 9.20 16.97 1.47
N VAL A 43 9.73 17.95 2.19
CA VAL A 43 10.66 18.94 1.65
C VAL A 43 12.00 18.31 1.25
N ASP A 44 12.43 17.30 2.00
CA ASP A 44 13.67 16.53 1.83
C ASP A 44 13.57 15.41 0.78
N LEU A 45 12.37 15.09 0.31
CA LEU A 45 12.18 14.17 -0.82
C LEU A 45 12.08 14.95 -2.14
N PRO A 46 12.62 14.39 -3.24
CA PRO A 46 12.38 14.93 -4.58
C PRO A 46 10.90 14.74 -4.96
N GLU A 47 10.52 15.21 -6.15
CA GLU A 47 9.18 14.97 -6.69
C GLU A 47 8.83 13.47 -6.71
N ASP A 48 7.58 13.13 -6.40
CA ASP A 48 7.15 11.75 -6.11
C ASP A 48 7.64 10.72 -7.14
N ARG A 49 7.59 11.04 -8.44
CA ARG A 49 8.09 10.13 -9.49
C ARG A 49 9.58 9.83 -9.31
N GLN A 50 10.38 10.84 -9.02
CA GLN A 50 11.82 10.69 -8.82
C GLN A 50 12.09 9.97 -7.50
N ALA A 51 11.38 10.35 -6.43
CA ALA A 51 11.49 9.70 -5.12
C ALA A 51 11.16 8.20 -5.22
N TRP A 52 10.14 7.84 -6.00
CA TRP A 52 9.76 6.45 -6.24
C TRP A 52 10.89 5.64 -6.87
N ARG A 53 11.46 6.17 -7.97
CA ARG A 53 12.56 5.51 -8.70
C ARG A 53 13.80 5.37 -7.84
N ASP A 54 14.18 6.44 -7.13
CA ASP A 54 15.40 6.48 -6.32
C ASP A 54 15.33 5.57 -5.11
N THR A 55 14.19 5.55 -4.42
CA THR A 55 13.97 4.68 -3.25
C THR A 55 13.87 3.21 -3.65
N LEU A 56 13.21 2.87 -4.76
CA LEU A 56 13.20 1.48 -5.26
C LEU A 56 14.59 1.01 -5.69
N ALA A 57 15.37 1.88 -6.32
CA ALA A 57 16.75 1.57 -6.66
C ALA A 57 17.63 1.41 -5.43
N ALA A 58 17.41 2.20 -4.37
CA ALA A 58 18.10 2.06 -3.09
C ALA A 58 17.76 0.74 -2.40
N LEU A 59 16.48 0.35 -2.37
CA LEU A 59 16.04 -0.92 -1.82
C LEU A 59 16.65 -2.11 -2.57
N ASP A 60 16.70 -2.04 -3.91
CA ASP A 60 17.34 -3.08 -4.72
C ASP A 60 18.88 -3.15 -4.52
N ARG A 61 19.52 -2.03 -4.15
CA ARG A 61 20.94 -2.01 -3.74
C ARG A 61 21.16 -2.66 -2.39
N ASP A 62 20.26 -2.46 -1.43
CA ASP A 62 20.35 -3.08 -0.10
C ASP A 62 20.20 -4.61 -0.16
N ALA A 63 19.57 -5.13 -1.22
CA ALA A 63 19.45 -6.56 -1.51
C ALA A 63 20.70 -7.18 -2.19
N SER A 64 21.72 -6.38 -2.53
CA SER A 64 22.93 -6.85 -3.22
C SER A 64 23.67 -7.92 -2.39
N PRO A 65 24.20 -9.00 -3.02
CA PRO A 65 24.40 -9.21 -4.46
C PRO A 65 23.17 -9.73 -5.23
N ALA A 66 22.08 -10.04 -4.53
CA ALA A 66 20.84 -10.45 -5.15
C ALA A 66 20.02 -9.23 -5.61
N ARG A 67 18.77 -9.48 -6.02
CA ARG A 67 17.76 -8.43 -6.28
C ARG A 67 16.65 -8.56 -5.25
N PHE A 68 16.07 -7.45 -4.83
CA PHE A 68 15.04 -7.45 -3.78
C PHE A 68 13.89 -8.41 -4.14
N HIS A 69 13.40 -8.34 -5.38
CA HIS A 69 12.32 -9.18 -5.89
C HIS A 69 12.66 -10.68 -6.03
N THR A 70 13.93 -11.07 -5.84
CA THR A 70 14.38 -12.48 -5.89
C THR A 70 14.57 -13.10 -4.52
N LEU A 71 14.54 -12.28 -3.46
CA LEU A 71 14.62 -12.72 -2.08
C LEU A 71 13.32 -13.42 -1.68
N ASP A 72 13.39 -14.30 -0.69
CA ASP A 72 12.19 -14.84 -0.04
C ASP A 72 11.48 -13.76 0.80
N THR A 73 10.23 -14.01 1.17
CA THR A 73 9.38 -13.04 1.88
C THR A 73 9.96 -12.60 3.22
N ASP A 74 10.64 -13.49 3.94
CA ASP A 74 11.25 -13.16 5.24
C ASP A 74 12.43 -12.20 5.05
N GLN A 75 13.28 -12.46 4.06
CA GLN A 75 14.39 -11.58 3.69
C GLN A 75 13.91 -10.21 3.18
N GLN A 76 12.85 -10.18 2.36
CA GLN A 76 12.23 -8.93 1.92
C GLN A 76 11.69 -8.14 3.12
N SER A 77 11.01 -8.83 4.04
CA SER A 77 10.47 -8.24 5.28
C SER A 77 11.57 -7.61 6.13
N LEU A 78 12.70 -8.31 6.31
CA LEU A 78 13.84 -7.79 7.08
C LEU A 78 14.42 -6.50 6.48
N LEU A 79 14.57 -6.44 5.16
CA LEU A 79 15.07 -5.22 4.50
C LEU A 79 14.08 -4.05 4.64
N VAL A 80 12.80 -4.31 4.43
CA VAL A 80 11.76 -3.27 4.56
C VAL A 80 11.62 -2.79 6.01
N GLN A 81 11.68 -3.71 6.98
CA GLN A 81 11.70 -3.38 8.41
C GLN A 81 12.92 -2.53 8.77
N ALA A 82 14.10 -2.85 8.22
CA ALA A 82 15.30 -2.05 8.45
C ALA A 82 15.15 -0.59 7.97
N VAL A 83 14.40 -0.35 6.89
CA VAL A 83 14.04 1.02 6.47
C VAL A 83 13.08 1.66 7.47
N GLN A 84 12.06 0.93 7.92
CA GLN A 84 11.07 1.44 8.87
C GLN A 84 11.69 1.83 10.23
N ASP A 85 12.67 1.06 10.71
CA ASP A 85 13.32 1.27 12.00
C ASP A 85 14.45 2.31 11.96
N ALA A 86 14.91 2.69 10.76
CA ALA A 86 15.96 3.66 10.59
C ALA A 86 15.46 5.10 10.85
N THR A 87 16.35 5.96 11.35
CA THR A 87 16.10 7.42 11.35
C THR A 87 16.36 7.99 9.96
N GLU A 88 17.47 7.59 9.34
CA GLU A 88 17.90 8.04 8.02
C GLU A 88 18.25 6.83 7.16
N TRP A 89 17.89 6.87 5.88
CA TRP A 89 18.12 5.81 4.91
C TRP A 89 18.50 6.42 3.55
N HIS A 90 19.72 6.11 3.07
CA HIS A 90 20.32 6.68 1.84
C HIS A 90 20.23 8.21 1.73
N GLY A 91 20.33 8.93 2.85
CA GLY A 91 20.30 10.41 2.89
C GLY A 91 18.90 11.04 2.97
N TRP A 92 17.85 10.23 3.09
CA TRP A 92 16.48 10.69 3.36
C TRP A 92 16.04 10.30 4.77
N GLN A 93 15.09 11.03 5.35
CA GLN A 93 14.42 10.56 6.56
C GLN A 93 13.63 9.29 6.24
N ALA A 94 13.93 8.19 6.93
CA ALA A 94 13.38 6.89 6.55
C ALA A 94 11.86 6.83 6.75
N ALA A 95 11.35 7.54 7.76
CA ALA A 95 9.91 7.73 7.98
C ALA A 95 9.20 8.38 6.78
N HIS A 96 9.87 9.26 6.03
CA HIS A 96 9.29 9.91 4.85
C HIS A 96 9.24 8.95 3.65
N VAL A 97 10.26 8.10 3.49
CA VAL A 97 10.26 7.03 2.49
C VAL A 97 9.16 6.00 2.78
N TRP A 98 9.06 5.56 4.04
CA TRP A 98 7.98 4.68 4.49
C TRP A 98 6.59 5.26 4.23
N SER A 99 6.42 6.55 4.55
CA SER A 99 5.18 7.29 4.29
C SER A 99 4.86 7.36 2.79
N LEU A 100 5.85 7.61 1.93
CA LEU A 100 5.70 7.58 0.48
C LEU A 100 5.22 6.21 0.00
N TRP A 101 5.90 5.13 0.41
CA TRP A 101 5.56 3.77 -0.01
C TRP A 101 4.16 3.34 0.40
N SER A 102 3.87 3.46 1.70
CA SER A 102 2.58 3.06 2.28
C SER A 102 1.41 3.89 1.72
N ARG A 103 1.58 5.20 1.50
CA ARG A 103 0.51 6.05 0.94
C ARG A 103 0.13 5.65 -0.48
N TYR A 104 1.10 5.44 -1.37
CA TYR A 104 0.82 5.02 -2.73
C TYR A 104 0.24 3.60 -2.78
N ALA A 105 0.77 2.67 -1.98
CA ALA A 105 0.26 1.31 -1.86
C ALA A 105 -1.20 1.30 -1.39
N CYS A 106 -1.49 1.93 -0.25
CA CYS A 106 -2.84 1.97 0.33
C CYS A 106 -3.84 2.70 -0.57
N ALA A 107 -3.46 3.86 -1.14
CA ALA A 107 -4.36 4.62 -1.99
C ALA A 107 -4.72 3.86 -3.27
N ALA A 108 -3.78 3.11 -3.86
CA ALA A 108 -4.06 2.25 -5.00
C ALA A 108 -4.90 1.02 -4.59
N PHE A 109 -4.51 0.31 -3.53
CA PHE A 109 -5.18 -0.91 -3.08
C PHE A 109 -6.65 -0.64 -2.70
N TYR A 110 -6.90 0.36 -1.85
CA TYR A 110 -8.25 0.73 -1.41
C TYR A 110 -9.05 1.53 -2.44
N SER A 111 -8.52 1.76 -3.65
CA SER A 111 -9.31 2.25 -4.78
C SER A 111 -9.99 1.13 -5.56
N HIS A 112 -9.60 -0.14 -5.33
CA HIS A 112 -10.06 -1.27 -6.10
C HIS A 112 -11.30 -1.92 -5.45
N PRO A 113 -12.38 -2.21 -6.22
CA PRO A 113 -13.62 -2.78 -5.66
C PRO A 113 -13.44 -4.11 -4.92
N TRP A 114 -12.39 -4.86 -5.24
CA TRP A 114 -12.11 -6.10 -4.55
C TRP A 114 -11.64 -5.89 -3.10
N ALA A 115 -10.81 -4.88 -2.84
CA ALA A 115 -10.41 -4.51 -1.48
C ALA A 115 -11.62 -4.07 -0.64
N TRP A 116 -12.59 -3.39 -1.26
CA TRP A 116 -13.84 -3.00 -0.60
C TRP A 116 -14.64 -4.21 -0.12
N ASN A 117 -14.82 -5.22 -0.98
CA ASN A 117 -15.51 -6.46 -0.61
C ASN A 117 -14.82 -7.18 0.56
N GLU A 118 -13.48 -7.19 0.60
CA GLU A 118 -12.71 -7.83 1.67
C GLU A 118 -12.93 -7.17 3.03
N ILE A 119 -12.95 -5.83 3.09
CA ILE A 119 -13.18 -5.09 4.33
C ILE A 119 -14.67 -4.89 4.66
N GLY A 120 -15.58 -5.49 3.88
CA GLY A 120 -17.02 -5.33 4.06
C GLY A 120 -17.56 -3.93 3.69
N PHE A 121 -16.79 -3.15 2.92
CA PHE A 121 -17.22 -1.86 2.40
C PHE A 121 -17.96 -2.06 1.06
N GLY A 122 -19.16 -1.49 0.93
CA GLY A 122 -19.98 -1.60 -0.29
C GLY A 122 -19.50 -0.83 -1.50
N GLY A 123 -18.40 -0.10 -1.35
CA GLY A 123 -17.99 0.95 -2.26
C GLY A 123 -18.58 2.32 -1.91
N PRO A 124 -18.18 3.37 -2.63
CA PRO A 124 -18.67 4.71 -2.41
C PRO A 124 -20.19 4.77 -2.61
N ALA A 125 -20.85 5.66 -1.89
CA ALA A 125 -22.30 5.83 -1.90
C ALA A 125 -22.90 6.19 -3.28
N TYR A 126 -22.11 6.29 -4.35
CA TYR A 126 -22.57 6.69 -5.68
C TYR A 126 -22.50 5.51 -6.66
N PRO A 127 -23.54 5.26 -7.49
CA PRO A 127 -24.76 6.04 -7.69
C PRO A 127 -25.97 5.61 -6.84
N ARG A 128 -25.85 4.56 -6.00
CA ARG A 128 -27.03 3.94 -5.34
C ARG A 128 -27.42 4.52 -3.97
N GLY A 129 -26.55 5.28 -3.32
CA GLY A 129 -26.71 5.76 -1.94
C GLY A 129 -26.56 4.66 -0.89
N TYR A 130 -26.15 5.02 0.33
CA TYR A 130 -26.45 4.21 1.51
C TYR A 130 -27.90 4.53 1.92
N LYS A 131 -28.76 3.52 1.94
CA LYS A 131 -30.19 3.62 2.23
C LYS A 131 -30.48 3.51 3.73
N ASN A 132 -29.58 2.91 4.51
CA ASN A 132 -29.74 2.63 5.94
C ASN A 132 -28.70 3.41 6.78
N ILE A 133 -28.96 4.70 7.01
CA ILE A 133 -28.04 5.63 7.70
C ILE A 133 -28.12 5.50 9.25
N GLY A 134 -28.34 4.31 9.80
CA GLY A 134 -28.48 4.10 11.24
C GLY A 134 -27.32 3.28 11.82
N ALA A 135 -26.81 3.66 12.98
CA ALA A 135 -25.81 2.85 13.70
C ALA A 135 -26.35 1.41 13.90
N GLY A 136 -25.59 0.41 13.46
CA GLY A 136 -25.99 -1.01 13.50
C GLY A 136 -27.02 -1.44 12.44
N ARG A 137 -27.36 -0.57 11.48
CA ARG A 137 -28.24 -0.91 10.37
C ARG A 137 -27.41 -1.35 9.18
N ARG A 138 -27.77 -2.51 8.64
CA ARG A 138 -27.09 -3.11 7.50
C ARG A 138 -27.87 -2.88 6.23
N GLU A 139 -27.18 -2.69 5.13
CA GLU A 139 -27.79 -2.81 3.81
C GLU A 139 -28.12 -4.27 3.51
N GLY A 140 -29.10 -4.52 2.62
CA GLY A 140 -29.51 -5.89 2.28
C GLY A 140 -28.42 -6.75 1.62
N TRP A 141 -27.30 -6.14 1.23
CA TRP A 141 -26.12 -6.79 0.66
C TRP A 141 -24.94 -6.85 1.64
N GLU A 142 -25.00 -6.15 2.79
CA GLU A 142 -23.95 -6.19 3.82
C GLU A 142 -24.05 -7.49 4.63
N VAL A 143 -22.95 -8.22 4.71
CA VAL A 143 -22.88 -9.48 5.47
C VAL A 143 -22.75 -9.15 6.96
N ALA A 144 -23.43 -9.95 7.79
CA ALA A 144 -23.27 -9.86 9.23
C ALA A 144 -21.83 -10.15 9.66
N GLU A 145 -21.26 -9.27 10.48
CA GLU A 145 -19.98 -9.50 11.14
C GLU A 145 -20.01 -10.85 11.89
N ARG A 146 -18.99 -11.68 11.66
CA ARG A 146 -18.97 -13.08 12.10
C ARG A 146 -18.50 -13.27 13.54
N ASP A 147 -17.94 -12.23 14.16
CA ASP A 147 -17.48 -12.23 15.54
C ASP A 147 -17.54 -10.81 16.16
N PRO A 148 -18.70 -10.36 16.65
CA PRO A 148 -18.91 -8.99 17.14
C PRO A 148 -18.35 -8.75 18.55
N ARG A 149 -17.27 -9.44 18.93
CA ARG A 149 -16.61 -9.21 20.22
C ARG A 149 -15.86 -7.90 20.15
N ASP A 150 -16.29 -6.93 20.97
CA ASP A 150 -15.57 -5.68 21.17
C ASP A 150 -14.15 -6.00 21.68
N PRO A 151 -13.09 -5.64 20.93
CA PRO A 151 -11.73 -5.98 21.29
C PRO A 151 -11.21 -5.21 22.51
N VAL A 152 -12.00 -4.28 23.08
CA VAL A 152 -11.62 -3.44 24.21
C VAL A 152 -12.31 -3.86 25.52
N THR A 153 -13.32 -4.74 25.48
CA THR A 153 -13.95 -5.25 26.70
C THR A 153 -13.22 -6.49 27.23
N HIS A 154 -12.27 -6.24 28.13
CA HIS A 154 -11.80 -7.22 29.12
C HIS A 154 -12.61 -7.12 30.41
#